data_AF-W7WK32-F1
#
_entry.id   AF-W7WK32-F1
#
_cell.length_a   1.000
_cell.length_b   1.000
_cell.length_c   1.000
_cell.angle_alpha   90.00
_cell.angle_beta   90.00
_cell.angle_gamma   90.00
#
_symmetry.space_group_name_H-M   'P 1'
#
loop_
_entity.id
_entity.type
_entity.pdbx_description
1 polymer ?
#
loop_
_entity_poly.entity_id
_entity_poly.type
_entity_poly.pdbx_seq_one_letter_code
_entity_poly.pdbx_strand_id
1 'polypeptide(L)'
;MSDTGYDSFNNRAELASARIAGCFSCLAIFEPSDVVSWTHGESTAVCPLCGADTVLPHVGSLATLRAVHAGLLDNCDETIPAVLTLTPETD
;
A
#
# COMPACT_ATOMS: atom_id res chain seq x y z
N MET A 1 4.19 11.69 -16.97
CA MET A 1 4.31 10.45 -16.18
C MET A 1 4.34 10.87 -14.73
N SER A 2 3.18 10.92 -14.10
CA SER A 2 3.04 11.17 -12.68
C SER A 2 1.73 10.50 -12.27
N ASP A 3 1.71 9.18 -12.44
CA ASP A 3 0.85 8.31 -11.66
C ASP A 3 1.48 8.25 -10.27
N THR A 4 1.00 9.05 -9.34
CA THR A 4 1.22 8.83 -7.90
C THR A 4 0.40 7.61 -7.50
N GLY A 5 0.93 6.42 -7.81
CA GLY A 5 0.37 5.13 -7.45
C GLY A 5 0.67 4.76 -5.99
N TYR A 6 -0.14 3.88 -5.41
CA TYR A 6 0.12 3.35 -4.07
C TYR A 6 1.16 2.22 -4.15
N ASP A 7 2.43 2.57 -4.42
CA ASP A 7 3.51 1.59 -4.55
C ASP A 7 4.23 1.34 -3.22
N SER A 8 4.21 0.08 -2.78
CA SER A 8 4.98 -0.35 -1.60
C SER A 8 6.37 -0.90 -1.94
N PHE A 9 6.61 -1.27 -3.20
CA PHE A 9 7.86 -1.84 -3.69
C PHE A 9 8.72 -0.79 -4.39
N ASN A 10 10.04 -0.81 -4.17
CA ASN A 10 11.01 0.13 -4.79
C ASN A 10 10.60 1.61 -4.63
N ASN A 11 10.04 1.97 -3.48
CA ASN A 11 9.38 3.25 -3.23
C ASN A 11 10.23 4.24 -2.41
N ARG A 12 11.53 3.98 -2.24
CA ARG A 12 12.41 4.82 -1.40
C ARG A 12 12.42 6.29 -1.78
N ALA A 13 12.48 6.59 -3.08
CA ALA A 13 12.49 7.96 -3.56
C ALA A 13 11.16 8.69 -3.28
N GLU A 14 10.05 7.98 -3.42
CA GLU A 14 8.72 8.54 -3.16
C GLU A 14 8.49 8.76 -1.66
N LEU A 15 8.85 7.78 -0.83
CA LEU A 15 8.81 7.91 0.63
C LEU A 15 9.65 9.06 1.15
N ALA A 16 10.82 9.31 0.54
CA ALA A 16 11.67 10.45 0.92
C ALA A 16 10.99 11.81 0.64
N SER A 17 10.05 11.88 -0.29
CA SER A 17 9.26 13.09 -0.59
C SER A 17 7.95 13.20 0.20
N ALA A 18 7.51 12.09 0.81
CA ALA A 18 6.28 12.02 1.58
C ALA A 18 6.42 12.73 2.93
N ARG A 19 5.28 13.23 3.43
CA ARG A 19 5.16 13.77 4.80
C ARG A 19 4.41 12.83 5.73
N ILE A 20 3.79 11.79 5.18
CA ILE A 20 3.02 10.80 5.89
C ILE A 20 3.13 9.48 5.14
N ALA A 21 3.14 8.38 5.88
CA ALA A 21 3.13 7.05 5.34
C ALA A 21 2.21 6.14 6.17
N GLY A 22 1.79 5.04 5.56
CA GLY A 22 1.00 4.04 6.27
C GLY A 22 1.30 2.64 5.79
N CYS A 23 1.13 1.65 6.67
CA CYS A 23 1.30 0.24 6.35
C CYS A 23 -0.07 -0.40 6.13
N PHE A 24 -0.31 -0.97 4.95
CA PHE A 24 -1.60 -1.62 4.67
C PHE A 24 -1.72 -3.03 5.27
N SER A 25 -0.65 -3.59 5.83
CA SER A 25 -0.72 -4.87 6.57
C SER A 25 -1.23 -4.68 8.00
N CYS A 26 -0.67 -3.73 8.76
CA CYS A 26 -1.06 -3.48 10.16
C CYS A 26 -1.96 -2.25 10.35
N LEU A 27 -2.27 -1.53 9.27
CA LEU A 27 -3.12 -0.34 9.21
C LEU A 27 -2.60 0.87 10.03
N ALA A 28 -1.32 0.86 10.41
CA ALA A 28 -0.71 1.97 11.12
C ALA A 28 -0.33 3.12 10.19
N ILE A 29 -0.37 4.34 10.75
CA ILE A 29 0.03 5.60 10.09
C ILE A 29 1.18 6.19 10.92
N PHE A 30 2.24 6.64 10.26
CA PHE A 30 3.46 7.12 10.89
C PHE A 30 4.20 8.12 10.00
N GLU A 31 5.26 8.75 10.52
CA GLU A 31 6.10 9.63 9.71
C GLU A 31 7.05 8.79 8.85
N PRO A 32 7.33 9.16 7.59
CA PRO A 32 8.28 8.41 6.76
C PRO A 32 9.67 8.28 7.38
N SER A 33 10.07 9.23 8.24
CA SER A 33 11.31 9.19 9.02
C SER A 33 11.38 8.06 10.05
N ASP A 34 10.24 7.47 10.42
CA ASP A 34 10.21 6.30 11.32
C ASP A 34 10.67 5.01 10.60
N VAL A 35 10.71 5.01 9.27
CA VAL A 35 11.22 3.88 8.47
C VAL A 35 12.74 3.86 8.50
N VAL A 36 13.28 3.05 9.41
CA VAL A 36 14.74 2.85 9.56
C VAL A 36 15.26 1.60 8.86
N SER A 37 14.39 0.67 8.49
CA SER A 37 14.74 -0.61 7.89
C SER A 37 14.27 -0.69 6.44
N TRP A 38 15.11 -1.27 5.58
CA TRP A 38 14.88 -1.38 4.14
C TRP A 38 15.26 -2.77 3.64
N THR A 39 14.56 -3.26 2.64
CA THR A 39 14.81 -4.55 1.96
C THR A 39 14.99 -4.33 0.45
N HIS A 40 15.21 -5.41 -0.30
CA HIS A 40 15.43 -5.39 -1.75
C HIS A 40 16.57 -4.46 -2.18
N GLY A 41 17.71 -4.54 -1.50
CA GLY A 41 18.86 -3.68 -1.78
C GLY A 41 18.62 -2.22 -1.42
N GLU A 42 18.06 -1.97 -0.23
CA GLU A 42 17.73 -0.64 0.28
C GLU A 42 16.71 0.15 -0.57
N SER A 43 15.82 -0.54 -1.29
CA SER A 43 14.85 0.11 -2.18
C SER A 43 13.43 0.14 -1.64
N THR A 44 13.09 -0.81 -0.75
CA THR A 44 11.73 -1.07 -0.28
C THR A 44 11.66 -0.91 1.22
N ALA A 45 10.76 -0.05 1.70
CA ALA A 45 10.61 0.25 3.11
C ALA A 45 10.02 -0.91 3.90
N VAL A 46 10.54 -1.15 5.10
CA VAL A 46 9.98 -2.09 6.07
C VAL A 46 9.25 -1.32 7.16
N CYS A 47 8.01 -1.70 7.44
CA CYS A 47 7.17 -1.07 8.45
C CYS A 47 7.84 -1.14 9.83
N PRO A 48 8.01 -0.01 10.54
CA PRO A 48 8.67 0.01 11.85
C PRO A 48 7.86 -0.66 12.97
N LEU A 49 6.58 -0.97 12.72
CA LEU A 49 5.66 -1.51 13.72
C LEU A 49 5.42 -3.02 13.59
N CYS A 50 5.28 -3.53 12.36
CA CYS A 50 5.01 -4.96 12.14
C CYS A 50 6.09 -5.71 11.36
N GLY A 51 7.08 -5.01 10.78
CA GLY A 51 8.17 -5.63 10.03
C GLY A 51 7.81 -6.10 8.60
N ALA A 52 6.60 -5.82 8.10
CA ALA A 52 6.22 -6.09 6.72
C ALA A 52 6.72 -4.99 5.78
N ASP A 53 7.01 -5.34 4.52
CA ASP A 53 7.44 -4.46 3.43
C ASP A 53 6.27 -3.78 2.68
N THR A 54 5.20 -3.46 3.42
CA THR A 54 3.89 -3.01 2.89
C THR A 54 3.62 -1.54 3.21
N VAL A 55 4.67 -0.70 3.17
CA VAL A 55 4.60 0.72 3.49
C VAL A 55 4.25 1.52 2.24
N LEU A 56 3.23 2.37 2.33
CA LEU A 56 2.78 3.26 1.26
C LEU A 56 3.15 4.72 1.58
N PRO A 57 3.79 5.44 0.65
CA PRO A 57 3.99 6.88 0.77
C PRO A 57 2.67 7.63 0.64
N HIS A 58 2.58 8.82 1.23
CA HIS A 58 1.44 9.75 1.13
C HIS A 58 0.10 9.26 1.71
N VAL A 59 0.06 8.10 2.37
CA VAL A 59 -1.17 7.55 2.96
C VAL A 59 -1.28 7.87 4.45
N GLY A 60 -2.23 8.75 4.79
CA GLY A 60 -2.57 9.11 6.19
C GLY A 60 -4.02 8.78 6.58
N SER A 61 -4.72 7.93 5.82
CA SER A 61 -6.13 7.60 6.06
C SER A 61 -6.30 6.10 6.26
N LEU A 62 -6.96 5.72 7.36
CA LEU A 62 -7.31 4.34 7.64
C LEU A 62 -8.24 3.75 6.58
N ALA A 63 -9.11 4.56 5.98
CA ALA A 63 -9.99 4.11 4.90
C ALA A 63 -9.19 3.70 3.66
N THR A 64 -8.16 4.47 3.29
CA THR A 64 -7.28 4.15 2.17
C THR A 64 -6.47 2.89 2.44
N LEU A 65 -5.86 2.76 3.63
CA LEU A 65 -5.10 1.56 3.99
C LEU A 65 -5.97 0.30 3.95
N ARG A 66 -7.22 0.38 4.42
CA ARG A 66 -8.20 -0.72 4.33
C ARG A 66 -8.58 -1.05 2.89
N ALA A 67 -8.75 -0.04 2.04
CA ALA A 67 -9.08 -0.25 0.64
C ALA A 67 -7.93 -0.95 -0.10
N VAL A 68 -6.68 -0.53 0.10
CA VAL A 68 -5.50 -1.20 -0.47
C VAL A 68 -5.37 -2.63 0.08
N HIS A 69 -5.51 -2.81 1.39
CA HIS A 69 -5.46 -4.14 2.02
C HIS A 69 -6.50 -5.10 1.43
N ALA A 70 -7.70 -4.59 1.12
CA ALA A 70 -8.79 -5.37 0.54
C ALA A 70 -8.67 -5.59 -0.97
N GLY A 71 -7.60 -5.10 -1.62
CA GLY A 71 -7.44 -5.19 -3.08
C GLY A 71 -8.48 -4.36 -3.83
N LEU A 72 -9.01 -3.29 -3.24
CA LEU A 72 -10.02 -2.42 -3.85
C LEU A 72 -9.42 -1.26 -4.64
N LEU A 73 -8.10 -1.09 -4.57
CA LEU A 73 -7.34 -0.06 -5.29
C LEU A 73 -6.23 -0.77 -6.06
N ASP A 74 -6.55 -1.29 -7.24
CA ASP A 74 -5.56 -1.92 -8.13
C ASP A 74 -4.82 -0.84 -8.94
N ASN A 75 -3.49 -0.90 -8.88
CA ASN A 75 -2.54 -0.12 -9.69
C ASN A 75 -2.07 -0.89 -10.94
N CYS A 76 -2.71 -2.01 -11.28
CA CYS A 76 -2.35 -2.81 -12.44
C CYS A 76 -3.54 -2.94 -13.40
N ASP A 77 -3.34 -2.49 -14.63
CA ASP A 77 -4.00 -3.00 -15.81
C ASP A 77 -3.69 -4.51 -15.96
N GLU A 78 -4.24 -5.33 -15.08
CA GLU A 78 -4.31 -6.78 -15.29
C GLU A 78 -5.71 -7.25 -14.88
N THR A 79 -6.55 -7.41 -15.90
CA THR A 79 -7.80 -8.17 -15.86
C THR A 79 -7.70 -9.39 -14.95
N ILE A 80 -8.48 -9.44 -13.89
CA ILE A 80 -8.87 -10.70 -13.22
C ILE A 80 -10.35 -10.94 -13.54
N PRO A 81 -10.71 -12.17 -13.97
CA PRO A 81 -11.91 -12.45 -14.74
C PRO A 81 -13.17 -12.33 -13.89
N ALA A 82 -14.29 -12.15 -14.58
CA ALA A 82 -15.65 -12.12 -14.04
C ALA A 82 -15.88 -13.09 -12.86
N VAL A 83 -15.76 -12.61 -11.63
CA VAL A 83 -16.34 -13.26 -10.45
C VAL A 83 -16.79 -12.22 -9.44
N LEU A 84 -17.48 -11.19 -9.93
CA LEU A 84 -18.42 -10.40 -9.13
C LEU A 84 -19.85 -10.58 -9.66
N THR A 85 -20.23 -11.83 -9.91
CA THR A 85 -21.64 -12.25 -10.03
C THR A 85 -21.93 -13.27 -8.96
N LEU A 86 -21.95 -12.82 -7.71
CA LEU A 86 -22.79 -13.45 -6.69
C LEU A 86 -24.06 -12.60 -6.58
N THR A 87 -24.92 -12.68 -7.59
CA THR A 87 -26.34 -12.47 -7.36
C THR A 87 -26.83 -13.67 -6.56
N PRO A 88 -27.55 -13.50 -5.44
CA PRO A 88 -28.16 -14.63 -4.76
C PRO A 88 -29.17 -15.27 -5.73
N GLU A 89 -28.95 -16.54 -6.05
CA GLU A 89 -29.95 -17.39 -6.67
C GLU A 89 -31.14 -17.51 -5.71
N THR A 90 -32.18 -16.74 -5.98
CA THR A 90 -33.51 -16.93 -5.38
C THR A 90 -34.11 -18.21 -5.98
N ASP A 91 -34.51 -19.11 -5.06
CA ASP A 91 -35.20 -20.40 -5.22
C ASP A 91 -36.30 -20.41 -6.31
#